data_AF-A0A1U7TBU7-F1
#
_entry.id   AF-A0A1U7TBU7-F1
#
_cell.length_a   1.000
_cell.length_b   1.000
_cell.length_c   1.000
_cell.angle_alpha   90.00
_cell.angle_beta   90.00
_cell.angle_gamma   90.00
#
_symmetry.space_group_name_H-M   'P 1'
#
loop_
_entity.id
_entity.type
_entity.pdbx_description
1 polymer ?
#
loop_
_entity_poly.entity_id
_entity_poly.type
_entity_poly.pdbx_seq_one_letter_code
_entity_poly.pdbx_strand_id
1 'polypeptide(L)'
;MLATLARVAALRRTGLLSGRCGGRGLWTGRPQSDMDNIKPLEGVKILDLTRILAGPFATMNLGDLGAEVIKVERPGAGDDTRTWGPPFVGTESIYYLSVNRNKKSIAVNIKDPKGVKIIKE
;
A
#
# COMPACT_ATOMS: atom_id res chain seq x y z
N MET A 1 49.90 3.37 10.39
CA MET A 1 50.79 3.53 9.22
C MET A 1 49.90 3.58 7.99
N LEU A 2 49.37 4.78 7.66
CA LEU A 2 49.67 5.57 6.45
C LEU A 2 49.28 4.86 5.14
N ALA A 3 48.17 5.24 4.50
CA ALA A 3 48.04 6.21 3.39
C ALA A 3 47.78 5.42 2.07
N THR A 4 46.90 5.76 1.12
CA THR A 4 46.84 6.98 0.30
C THR A 4 45.56 6.89 -0.58
N LEU A 5 44.52 7.71 -0.39
CA LEU A 5 44.13 8.91 -1.17
C LEU A 5 44.47 8.94 -2.67
N ALA A 6 43.45 8.98 -3.53
CA ALA A 6 43.45 9.73 -4.78
C ALA A 6 42.02 10.16 -5.17
N ARG A 7 41.69 11.43 -4.89
CA ARG A 7 40.57 12.17 -5.49
C ARG A 7 40.94 12.53 -6.93
N VAL A 8 40.03 12.32 -7.89
CA VAL A 8 40.05 13.03 -9.18
C VAL A 8 38.89 14.01 -9.19
N ALA A 9 39.23 15.30 -9.24
CA ALA A 9 38.30 16.40 -9.31
C ALA A 9 38.04 16.81 -10.77
N ALA A 10 36.77 17.16 -11.03
CA ALA A 10 36.27 18.20 -11.91
C ALA A 10 36.71 18.25 -13.39
N LEU A 11 35.71 18.12 -14.27
CA LEU A 11 35.62 18.94 -15.49
C LEU A 11 34.15 19.26 -15.78
N ARG A 12 33.77 20.50 -15.44
CA ARG A 12 32.59 21.17 -16.01
C ARG A 12 32.81 21.34 -17.50
N ARG A 13 31.90 20.82 -18.33
CA ARG A 13 31.71 21.32 -19.70
C ARG A 13 30.30 21.88 -19.82
N THR A 14 30.21 23.19 -19.72
CA THR A 14 29.15 24.00 -20.32
C THR A 14 29.34 24.01 -21.83
N GLY A 15 28.28 23.71 -22.58
CA GLY A 15 28.28 23.80 -24.04
C GLY A 15 26.94 23.39 -24.62
N LEU A 16 26.10 24.38 -24.90
CA LEU A 16 24.88 24.28 -25.70
C LEU A 16 25.16 23.53 -27.01
N LEU A 17 24.32 22.54 -27.34
CA LEU A 17 23.85 22.37 -28.71
C LEU A 17 22.37 21.95 -28.71
N SER A 18 21.63 22.77 -29.42
CA SER A 18 20.22 22.75 -29.74
C SER A 18 19.74 21.42 -30.35
N GLY A 19 18.69 20.86 -29.75
CA GLY A 19 17.78 19.92 -30.38
C GLY A 19 16.35 20.36 -30.13
N ARG A 20 15.79 21.13 -31.06
CA ARG A 20 14.36 21.48 -31.11
C ARG A 20 13.58 20.21 -31.44
N CYS A 21 12.77 19.73 -30.52
CA CYS A 21 11.57 18.98 -30.85
C CYS A 21 10.44 19.48 -29.94
N GLY A 22 9.61 20.38 -30.49
CA GLY A 22 8.30 20.68 -29.91
C GLY A 22 7.40 19.45 -30.06
N GLY A 23 6.33 19.28 -29.29
CA GLY A 23 5.75 20.06 -28.22
C GLY A 23 4.46 19.33 -27.86
N ARG A 24 4.12 19.25 -26.57
CA ARG A 24 2.76 19.00 -26.11
C ARG A 24 2.68 19.38 -24.62
N GLY A 25 2.04 20.52 -24.39
CA GLY A 25 1.46 20.94 -23.12
C GLY A 25 2.42 21.21 -21.97
N LEU A 26 2.64 22.49 -21.65
CA LEU A 26 2.88 22.87 -20.27
C LEU A 26 1.83 22.16 -19.40
N TRP A 27 2.26 21.30 -18.48
CA TRP A 27 1.47 21.06 -17.27
C TRP A 27 1.33 22.43 -16.62
N THR A 28 0.18 23.08 -16.82
CA THR A 28 -0.14 24.27 -16.07
C THR A 28 -0.20 23.82 -14.62
N GLY A 29 0.74 24.31 -13.81
CA GLY A 29 0.77 24.07 -12.38
C GLY A 29 -0.49 24.66 -11.77
N ARG A 30 -1.60 23.90 -11.80
CA ARG A 30 -2.77 24.20 -11.01
C ARG A 30 -2.28 24.21 -9.56
N PRO A 31 -2.55 25.27 -8.79
CA PRO A 31 -2.32 25.19 -7.35
C PRO A 31 -3.10 23.97 -6.86
N GLN A 32 -2.39 23.00 -6.27
CA GLN A 32 -3.01 21.85 -5.62
C GLN A 32 -3.94 22.44 -4.55
N SER A 33 -5.25 22.36 -4.77
CA SER A 33 -6.23 22.80 -3.79
C SER A 33 -6.24 21.82 -2.62
N ASP A 34 -6.62 22.25 -1.42
CA ASP A 34 -6.70 21.32 -0.27
C ASP A 34 -7.66 20.15 -0.54
N MET A 35 -8.64 20.35 -1.43
CA MET A 35 -9.52 19.30 -1.96
C MET A 35 -8.79 18.24 -2.79
N ASP A 36 -7.69 18.58 -3.46
CA ASP A 36 -6.87 17.64 -4.24
C ASP A 36 -6.04 16.70 -3.35
N ASN A 37 -6.04 16.91 -2.03
CA ASN A 37 -5.38 16.03 -1.04
C ASN A 37 -6.37 15.06 -0.36
N ILE A 38 -7.67 15.15 -0.65
CA ILE A 38 -8.67 14.22 -0.11
C ILE A 38 -8.70 12.97 -0.98
N LYS A 39 -8.51 11.80 -0.38
CA LYS A 39 -8.59 10.53 -1.10
C LYS A 39 -10.05 10.22 -1.48
N PRO A 40 -10.32 9.58 -2.62
CA PRO A 40 -11.68 9.38 -3.13
C PRO A 40 -12.65 8.64 -2.19
N LEU A 41 -12.14 7.78 -1.30
CA LEU A 41 -12.91 7.01 -0.33
C LEU A 41 -12.62 7.41 1.12
N GLU A 42 -12.07 8.62 1.34
CA GLU A 42 -11.88 9.17 2.67
C GLU A 42 -13.22 9.19 3.43
N GLY A 43 -13.23 8.70 4.68
CA GLY A 43 -14.43 8.59 5.51
C GLY A 43 -15.29 7.35 5.26
N VAL A 44 -15.01 6.55 4.23
CA VAL A 44 -15.69 5.26 4.01
C VAL A 44 -15.08 4.19 4.89
N LYS A 45 -15.91 3.44 5.62
CA LYS A 45 -15.50 2.29 6.43
C LYS A 45 -15.95 0.99 5.77
N ILE A 46 -15.04 0.03 5.66
CA ILE A 46 -15.28 -1.26 5.00
C ILE A 46 -14.91 -2.39 5.95
N LEU A 47 -15.85 -3.31 6.15
CA LEU A 47 -15.60 -4.57 6.84
C LEU A 47 -15.25 -5.65 5.82
N ASP A 48 -14.00 -6.12 5.84
CA ASP A 48 -13.47 -7.12 4.92
C ASP A 48 -13.56 -8.53 5.53
N LEU A 49 -14.58 -9.28 5.10
CA LEU A 49 -14.81 -10.70 5.47
C LEU A 49 -14.22 -11.68 4.44
N THR A 50 -13.41 -11.18 3.51
CA THR A 50 -12.91 -11.97 2.38
C THR A 50 -11.62 -12.71 2.73
N ARG A 51 -11.26 -13.68 1.88
CA ARG A 51 -10.10 -14.56 2.06
C ARG A 51 -9.34 -14.76 0.76
N ILE A 52 -8.08 -15.17 0.89
CA ILE A 52 -7.20 -15.60 -0.19
C ILE A 52 -6.76 -14.44 -1.09
N LEU A 53 -7.42 -14.22 -2.24
CA LEU A 53 -6.90 -13.32 -3.27
C LEU A 53 -7.92 -12.30 -3.76
N ALA A 54 -8.97 -12.74 -4.46
CA ALA A 54 -9.85 -11.84 -5.19
C ALA A 54 -10.49 -10.77 -4.30
N GLY A 55 -11.03 -11.19 -3.16
CA GLY A 55 -11.61 -10.28 -2.18
C GLY A 55 -10.57 -9.38 -1.50
N PRO A 56 -9.49 -9.94 -0.93
CA PRO A 56 -8.46 -9.12 -0.31
C PRO A 56 -7.84 -8.10 -1.26
N PHE A 57 -7.63 -8.48 -2.53
CA PHE A 57 -7.15 -7.59 -3.57
C PHE A 57 -8.14 -6.45 -3.85
N ALA A 58 -9.43 -6.75 -3.98
CA ALA A 58 -10.45 -5.73 -4.19
C ALA A 58 -10.50 -4.72 -3.03
N THR A 59 -10.60 -5.20 -1.79
CA THR A 59 -10.69 -4.33 -0.60
C THR A 59 -9.39 -3.57 -0.32
N MET A 60 -8.23 -4.14 -0.68
CA MET A 60 -6.95 -3.43 -0.62
C MET A 60 -6.93 -2.21 -1.53
N ASN A 61 -7.42 -2.33 -2.77
CA ASN A 61 -7.52 -1.18 -3.67
C ASN A 61 -8.46 -0.09 -3.10
N LEU A 62 -9.54 -0.48 -2.41
CA LEU A 62 -10.41 0.49 -1.73
C LEU A 62 -9.68 1.20 -0.56
N GLY A 63 -8.84 0.48 0.19
CA GLY A 63 -7.96 1.07 1.20
C GLY A 63 -6.91 2.02 0.61
N ASP A 64 -6.33 1.68 -0.54
CA ASP A 64 -5.40 2.55 -1.27
C ASP A 64 -6.08 3.87 -1.68
N LEU A 65 -7.37 3.81 -2.03
CA LEU A 65 -8.24 4.95 -2.34
C LEU A 65 -8.74 5.72 -1.10
N GLY A 66 -8.30 5.37 0.11
CA GLY A 66 -8.58 6.13 1.34
C GLY A 66 -9.64 5.54 2.27
N ALA A 67 -10.24 4.38 1.93
CA ALA A 67 -11.19 3.75 2.83
C ALA A 67 -10.48 3.20 4.09
N GLU A 68 -11.15 3.28 5.24
CA GLU A 68 -10.75 2.54 6.43
C GLU A 68 -11.24 1.09 6.30
N VAL A 69 -10.31 0.17 6.01
CA VAL A 69 -10.61 -1.24 5.82
C VAL A 69 -10.23 -2.04 7.07
N ILE A 70 -11.20 -2.76 7.63
CA ILE A 70 -11.01 -3.64 8.79
C ILE A 70 -11.21 -5.08 8.31
N LYS A 71 -10.11 -5.84 8.23
CA LYS A 71 -10.12 -7.26 7.91
C LYS A 71 -10.50 -8.07 9.14
N VAL A 72 -11.48 -8.96 8.97
CA VAL A 72 -11.91 -9.88 10.03
C VAL A 72 -11.35 -11.25 9.74
N GLU A 73 -10.62 -11.79 10.70
CA GLU A 73 -9.91 -13.05 10.55
C GLU A 73 -10.27 -14.05 11.64
N ARG A 74 -9.94 -15.32 11.39
CA ARG A 74 -10.16 -16.38 12.36
C ARG A 74 -9.18 -16.24 13.53
N PRO A 75 -9.63 -16.32 14.79
CA PRO A 75 -8.73 -16.42 15.93
C PRO A 75 -7.72 -17.55 15.79
N GLY A 76 -6.46 -17.29 16.15
CA GLY A 76 -5.34 -18.23 16.09
C GLY A 76 -4.75 -18.45 14.69
N ALA A 77 -5.58 -18.66 13.67
CA ALA A 77 -5.12 -19.03 12.32
C ALA A 77 -5.03 -17.86 11.33
N GLY A 78 -5.91 -16.87 11.45
CA GLY A 78 -6.01 -15.79 10.47
C GLY A 78 -6.61 -16.19 9.11
N ASP A 79 -6.31 -15.40 8.08
CA ASP A 79 -6.43 -15.74 6.67
C ASP A 79 -5.49 -16.91 6.30
N ASP A 80 -5.93 -17.83 5.44
CA ASP A 80 -5.13 -18.99 5.02
C ASP A 80 -3.79 -18.57 4.40
N THR A 81 -3.78 -17.44 3.69
CA THR A 81 -2.60 -16.95 2.98
C THR A 81 -1.46 -16.50 3.89
N ARG A 82 -1.70 -16.30 5.20
CA ARG A 82 -0.65 -15.91 6.16
C ARG A 82 0.48 -16.94 6.25
N THR A 83 0.17 -18.22 6.01
CA THR A 83 1.15 -19.31 6.04
C THR A 83 1.57 -19.78 4.65
N TRP A 84 0.99 -19.22 3.58
CA TRP A 84 1.29 -19.64 2.22
C TRP A 84 2.58 -18.99 1.73
N GLY A 85 3.66 -19.74 1.66
CA GLY A 85 4.93 -19.30 1.09
C GLY A 85 5.77 -20.50 0.66
N PRO A 86 7.08 -20.32 0.37
CA PRO A 86 7.84 -19.06 0.41
C PRO A 86 7.49 -18.06 -0.72
N PRO A 87 7.92 -16.78 -0.64
CA PRO A 87 8.79 -16.17 0.39
C PRO A 87 8.04 -15.61 1.61
N PHE A 88 8.78 -15.47 2.73
CA PHE A 88 8.30 -14.93 4.00
C PHE A 88 9.13 -13.71 4.44
N VAL A 89 8.51 -12.79 5.17
CA VAL A 89 9.17 -11.73 5.93
C VAL A 89 8.87 -11.95 7.40
N GLY A 90 9.88 -12.38 8.16
CA GLY A 90 9.66 -12.89 9.52
C GLY A 90 8.72 -14.10 9.50
N THR A 91 7.62 -14.01 10.23
CA THR A 91 6.59 -15.05 10.29
C THR A 91 5.46 -14.86 9.28
N GLU A 92 5.45 -13.76 8.52
CA GLU A 92 4.35 -13.40 7.63
C GLU A 92 4.67 -13.76 6.18
N SER A 93 3.69 -14.37 5.50
CA SER A 93 3.77 -14.63 4.06
C SER A 93 3.80 -13.33 3.24
N ILE A 94 4.71 -13.26 2.26
CA ILE A 94 4.69 -12.19 1.25
C ILE A 94 3.39 -12.19 0.44
N TYR A 95 2.79 -13.37 0.21
CA TYR A 95 1.50 -13.47 -0.43
C TYR A 95 0.47 -12.65 0.34
N TYR A 96 0.33 -12.93 1.65
CA TYR A 96 -0.61 -12.22 2.51
C TYR A 96 -0.32 -10.71 2.54
N LEU A 97 0.94 -10.32 2.72
CA LEU A 97 1.34 -8.91 2.79
C LEU A 97 1.05 -8.16 1.48
N SER A 98 1.20 -8.82 0.32
CA SER A 98 0.99 -8.19 -1.00
C SER A 98 -0.44 -7.74 -1.26
N VAL A 99 -1.43 -8.37 -0.62
CA VAL A 99 -2.88 -8.12 -0.85
C VAL A 99 -3.62 -7.59 0.39
N ASN A 100 -2.91 -7.24 1.46
CA ASN A 100 -3.51 -6.75 2.71
C ASN A 100 -2.84 -5.50 3.30
N ARG A 101 -2.02 -4.78 2.53
CA ARG A 101 -1.56 -3.43 2.92
C ARG A 101 -2.75 -2.49 3.12
N ASN A 102 -2.54 -1.42 3.91
CA ASN A 102 -3.55 -0.40 4.22
C ASN A 102 -4.82 -0.92 4.91
N LYS A 103 -4.78 -2.12 5.49
CA LYS A 103 -5.87 -2.69 6.29
C LYS A 103 -5.48 -2.79 7.76
N LYS A 104 -6.47 -2.57 8.63
CA LYS A 104 -6.44 -3.03 10.03
C LYS A 104 -6.91 -4.48 10.07
N SER A 105 -6.53 -5.24 11.10
CA SER A 105 -6.96 -6.62 11.29
C SER A 105 -7.50 -6.84 12.70
N ILE A 106 -8.61 -7.57 12.79
CA ILE A 106 -9.16 -8.08 14.04
C ILE A 106 -9.44 -9.58 13.91
N ALA A 107 -9.24 -10.31 15.00
CA ALA A 107 -9.57 -11.73 15.08
C ALA A 107 -10.93 -11.92 15.76
N VAL A 108 -11.94 -12.39 15.02
CA VAL A 108 -13.30 -12.59 15.55
C VAL A 108 -13.84 -13.95 15.09
N ASN A 109 -14.34 -14.73 16.04
CA ASN A 109 -15.07 -15.96 15.73
C ASN A 109 -16.53 -15.66 15.39
N ILE A 110 -16.86 -15.57 14.10
CA ILE A 110 -18.22 -15.30 13.63
C ILE A 110 -19.21 -16.46 13.82
N LYS A 111 -18.76 -17.61 14.32
CA LYS A 111 -19.66 -18.71 14.72
C LYS A 111 -20.19 -18.54 16.15
N ASP A 112 -19.53 -17.72 16.96
CA ASP A 112 -20.01 -17.37 18.30
C ASP A 112 -21.03 -16.23 18.18
N PRO A 113 -22.22 -16.32 18.83
CA PRO A 113 -23.17 -15.22 18.90
C PRO A 113 -22.57 -13.87 19.31
N LYS A 114 -21.56 -13.86 20.19
CA LYS A 114 -20.83 -12.64 20.57
C LYS A 114 -20.03 -12.07 19.39
N GLY A 115 -19.38 -12.93 18.60
CA GLY A 115 -18.68 -12.53 17.40
C GLY A 115 -19.62 -11.99 16.33
N VAL A 116 -20.79 -12.61 16.14
CA VAL A 116 -21.83 -12.09 15.24
C VAL A 116 -22.29 -10.70 15.68
N LYS A 117 -22.45 -10.47 16.99
CA LYS A 117 -22.83 -9.16 17.51
C LYS A 117 -21.79 -8.09 17.18
N ILE A 118 -20.50 -8.35 17.43
CA ILE A 118 -19.39 -7.43 17.11
C ILE A 118 -19.39 -7.02 15.63
N ILE A 119 -19.72 -7.96 14.73
CA ILE A 119 -19.71 -7.72 13.28
C ILE A 119 -20.90 -6.91 12.78
N LYS A 120 -22.01 -6.87 13.55
CA LYS A 120 -23.24 -6.17 13.18
C LYS A 120 -23.32 -4.75 13.73
N GLU A 121 -22.44 -4.38 14.66
CA GLU A 121 -22.30 -3.03 15.21
C GLU A 121 -21.46 -2.15 14.28
#